data_AF-E7A1F3-F1
#
_entry.id   AF-E7A1F3-F1
#
_cell.length_a   1.000
_cell.length_b   1.000
_cell.length_c   1.000
_cell.angle_alpha   90.00
_cell.angle_beta   90.00
_cell.angle_gamma   90.00
#
_symmetry.space_group_name_H-M   'P 1'
#
loop_
_entity.id
_entity.type
_entity.pdbx_description
1 polymer ?
#
loop_
_entity_poly.entity_id
_entity_poly.type
_entity_poly.pdbx_seq_one_letter_code
_entity_poly.pdbx_strand_id
1 'polypeptide(L)'
;MDFNQSRPDPHGVQRLLDILRRQQDASSTSTSAPPASAPSTSAPSTSTQPYPPNPFAQAYPAAGPSDPTASTADPQAEAAQRRRTYNTPSAKYGISPTAEEPFDPYSFNPFSTSNPVLSHPAPTPSPPKPSPSPNPKPRDLASLSFADALPILSTLSTDKSLLRRLRTLRTQQHDLEKRLAREYRQFAATADKQYPNPKVRREQDEKRRREMLRQWDECVAKQQEELQRAGVPGVRVGKDRRETDKQRKVLGVLVEMMDDEEGGGK
;
A
#
# COMPACT_ATOMS: atom_id res chain seq x y z
N MET A 1 15.40 39.03 4.74
CA MET A 1 14.62 38.07 5.55
C MET A 1 14.74 36.73 4.85
N ASP A 2 15.73 35.92 5.21
CA ASP A 2 15.93 34.61 4.62
C ASP A 2 14.94 33.62 5.21
N PHE A 3 13.90 33.28 4.44
CA PHE A 3 12.92 32.26 4.79
C PHE A 3 13.47 30.82 4.63
N ASN A 4 14.72 30.67 4.19
CA ASN A 4 15.40 29.38 4.02
C ASN A 4 16.23 28.93 5.23
N GLN A 5 16.18 29.63 6.36
CA GLN A 5 16.73 29.06 7.59
C GLN A 5 15.83 27.91 8.04
N SER A 6 16.27 26.69 7.72
CA SER A 6 15.76 25.43 8.23
C SER A 6 15.77 25.49 9.76
N ARG A 7 14.64 25.91 10.33
CA ARG A 7 14.44 25.88 11.78
C ARG A 7 14.59 24.42 12.20
N PRO A 8 15.33 24.13 13.28
CA PRO A 8 15.41 22.78 13.82
C PRO A 8 13.98 22.35 14.14
N ASP A 9 13.46 21.40 13.36
CA ASP A 9 12.15 20.78 13.56
C ASP A 9 12.26 19.89 14.80
N PRO A 10 11.90 20.39 16.00
CA PRO A 10 12.31 19.76 17.26
C PRO A 10 11.58 18.42 17.48
N HIS A 11 10.53 18.18 16.70
CA HIS A 11 9.64 17.03 16.84
C HIS A 11 9.49 16.25 15.52
N GLY A 12 10.23 16.61 14.47
CA GLY A 12 10.13 15.96 13.16
C GLY A 12 8.74 16.07 12.53
N VAL A 13 7.91 17.03 12.95
CA VAL A 13 6.51 17.13 12.49
C VAL A 13 6.48 17.58 11.04
N GLN A 14 7.33 18.52 10.67
CA GLN A 14 7.42 18.99 9.30
C GLN A 14 7.92 17.88 8.38
N ARG A 15 8.85 17.06 8.87
CA ARG A 15 9.29 15.83 8.19
C ARG A 15 8.16 14.82 8.02
N LEU A 16 7.38 14.57 9.07
CA LEU A 16 6.22 13.67 9.02
C LEU A 16 5.19 14.15 7.99
N LEU A 17 4.93 15.46 7.94
CA LEU A 17 4.02 16.06 6.96
C LEU A 17 4.55 15.94 5.53
N ASP A 18 5.85 16.10 5.32
CA ASP A 18 6.48 15.91 4.01
C ASP A 18 6.39 14.45 3.54
N ILE A 19 6.63 13.49 4.44
CA ILE A 19 6.44 12.06 4.18
C ILE A 19 4.98 11.79 3.77
N LEU A 20 4.03 12.32 4.54
CA LEU A 20 2.61 12.15 4.25
C LEU A 20 2.21 12.76 2.91
N ARG A 21 2.74 13.93 2.56
CA ARG A 21 2.52 14.57 1.27
C ARG A 21 3.05 13.71 0.13
N ARG A 22 4.29 13.20 0.24
CA ARG A 22 4.87 12.25 -0.73
C ARG A 22 4.00 11.00 -0.90
N GLN A 23 3.46 10.45 0.19
CA GLN A 23 2.56 9.30 0.13
C GLN A 23 1.21 9.61 -0.54
N GLN A 24 0.67 10.83 -0.37
CA GLN A 24 -0.55 11.27 -1.06
C GLN A 24 -0.33 11.42 -2.57
N ASP A 25 0.80 12.00 -2.98
CA ASP A 25 1.13 12.19 -4.39
C ASP A 25 1.39 10.86 -5.12
N ALA A 26 2.09 9.92 -4.46
CA ALA A 26 2.32 8.58 -4.99
C ALA A 26 1.02 7.79 -5.22
N SER A 27 0.02 7.98 -4.35
CA SER A 27 -1.28 7.28 -4.46
C SER A 27 -2.17 7.81 -5.60
N SER A 28 -1.98 9.07 -5.99
CA SER A 28 -2.77 9.71 -7.05
C SER A 28 -2.28 9.39 -8.47
N THR A 29 -1.03 8.93 -8.60
CA THR A 29 -0.37 8.79 -9.91
C THR A 29 -0.79 7.52 -10.67
N SER A 30 -1.39 6.53 -10.02
CA SER A 30 -1.77 5.25 -10.66
C SER A 30 -3.01 5.29 -11.58
N THR A 31 -3.67 6.44 -11.77
CA THR A 31 -4.92 6.53 -12.56
C THR A 31 -4.79 7.39 -13.84
N SER A 32 -3.63 7.99 -14.10
CA SER A 32 -3.41 8.70 -15.35
C SER A 32 -2.86 7.74 -16.42
N ALA A 33 -3.77 7.16 -17.19
CA ALA A 33 -3.41 6.52 -18.45
C ALA A 33 -2.70 7.57 -19.34
N PRO A 34 -1.56 7.24 -19.98
CA PRO A 34 -0.93 8.17 -20.91
C PRO A 34 -1.93 8.49 -22.03
N PRO A 35 -2.09 9.76 -22.42
CA PRO A 35 -2.88 10.09 -23.60
C PRO A 35 -2.26 9.39 -24.79
N ALA A 36 -3.06 8.56 -25.46
CA ALA A 36 -2.71 7.91 -26.70
C ALA A 36 -2.30 8.98 -27.72
N SER A 37 -1.01 9.09 -27.94
CA SER A 37 -0.46 9.93 -29.00
C SER A 37 -0.80 9.26 -30.33
N ALA A 38 -1.61 9.94 -31.13
CA ALA A 38 -1.98 9.50 -32.47
C ALA A 38 -0.73 9.29 -33.34
N PRO A 39 -0.67 8.24 -34.18
CA PRO A 39 0.42 8.05 -35.12
C PRO A 39 0.29 9.09 -36.25
N SER A 40 1.11 10.14 -36.21
CA SER A 40 1.32 11.04 -37.34
C SER A 40 2.35 10.42 -38.28
N THR A 41 1.87 9.79 -39.35
CA THR A 41 2.67 9.42 -40.52
C THR A 41 3.16 10.68 -41.22
N SER A 42 4.43 11.02 -41.03
CA SER A 42 5.18 11.85 -41.98
C SER A 42 6.63 11.42 -42.01
N ALA A 43 7.02 10.81 -43.14
CA ALA A 43 8.40 10.55 -43.50
C ALA A 43 9.15 11.88 -43.69
N PRO A 44 10.46 11.91 -43.38
CA PRO A 44 11.40 12.10 -44.49
C PRO A 44 12.69 11.29 -44.39
N SER A 45 13.07 10.77 -45.56
CA SER A 45 14.40 10.58 -46.14
C SER A 45 15.64 10.48 -45.23
N THR A 46 16.17 9.25 -45.20
CA THR A 46 17.59 8.86 -45.35
C THR A 46 18.66 9.96 -45.29
N SER A 47 19.44 9.96 -44.21
CA SER A 47 20.85 10.37 -44.24
C SER A 47 21.70 9.25 -43.65
N THR A 48 22.57 8.71 -44.50
CA THR A 48 23.49 7.60 -44.25
C THR A 48 24.63 8.06 -43.35
N GLN A 49 24.78 7.48 -42.17
CA GLN A 49 26.02 7.56 -41.38
C GLN A 49 26.42 6.16 -40.89
N PRO A 50 27.68 5.75 -41.09
CA PRO A 50 28.17 4.41 -40.76
C PRO A 50 28.56 4.31 -39.28
N TYR A 51 27.85 3.47 -38.51
CA TYR A 51 28.34 3.00 -37.22
C TYR A 51 29.06 1.65 -37.38
N PRO A 52 30.16 1.41 -36.63
CA PRO A 52 30.84 0.12 -36.64
C PRO A 52 29.97 -0.98 -36.01
N PRO A 53 30.05 -2.23 -36.52
CA PRO A 53 29.21 -3.33 -36.06
C PRO A 53 29.54 -3.76 -34.62
N ASN A 54 28.48 -4.02 -33.86
CA ASN A 54 28.52 -4.49 -32.48
C ASN A 54 29.07 -5.94 -32.40
N PRO A 55 30.19 -6.20 -31.70
CA PRO A 55 30.84 -7.52 -31.67
C PRO A 55 30.11 -8.59 -30.82
N PHE A 56 28.97 -8.27 -30.21
CA PHE A 56 28.20 -9.19 -29.35
C PHE A 56 26.98 -9.84 -30.01
N ALA A 57 26.77 -9.64 -31.32
CA ALA A 57 25.72 -10.35 -32.04
C ALA A 57 26.14 -11.81 -32.31
N GLN A 58 25.92 -12.69 -31.32
CA GLN A 58 26.03 -14.13 -31.52
C GLN A 58 24.91 -14.60 -32.47
N ALA A 59 25.34 -15.07 -33.64
CA ALA A 59 24.49 -15.68 -34.65
C ALA A 59 23.96 -17.03 -34.15
N TYR A 60 22.63 -17.17 -34.10
CA TYR A 60 21.97 -18.46 -33.97
C TYR A 60 21.68 -19.00 -35.39
N PRO A 61 22.02 -20.25 -35.71
CA PRO A 61 21.71 -20.81 -37.02
C PRO A 61 20.23 -21.12 -37.16
N ALA A 62 19.67 -20.64 -38.27
CA ALA A 62 18.33 -20.93 -38.74
C ALA A 62 18.27 -22.30 -39.44
N ALA A 63 17.39 -23.16 -38.95
CA ALA A 63 16.75 -24.28 -39.64
C ALA A 63 15.37 -24.38 -38.96
N GLY A 64 14.22 -24.34 -39.60
CA GLY A 64 13.70 -24.75 -40.90
C GLY A 64 12.20 -25.03 -40.65
N PRO A 65 11.31 -24.94 -41.64
CA PRO A 65 9.88 -24.67 -41.42
C PRO A 65 8.99 -25.93 -41.45
N SER A 66 7.96 -25.96 -40.61
CA SER A 66 6.71 -26.70 -40.86
C SER A 66 5.59 -26.26 -39.90
N ASP A 67 4.53 -25.70 -40.48
CA ASP A 67 3.15 -25.49 -39.98
C ASP A 67 2.55 -26.72 -39.25
N PRO A 68 1.46 -26.61 -38.43
CA PRO A 68 0.27 -25.79 -38.70
C PRO A 68 -0.29 -24.96 -37.55
N THR A 69 -0.70 -23.73 -37.90
CA THR A 69 -1.96 -23.06 -37.51
C THR A 69 -2.76 -23.66 -36.35
N ALA A 70 -2.35 -23.31 -35.12
CA ALA A 70 -3.25 -23.25 -33.97
C ALA A 70 -3.52 -21.77 -33.66
N SER A 71 -4.73 -21.31 -33.97
CA SER A 71 -5.22 -19.97 -33.62
C SER A 71 -5.07 -19.76 -32.12
N THR A 72 -4.00 -19.06 -31.75
CA THR A 72 -3.75 -18.64 -30.38
C THR A 72 -4.59 -17.39 -30.18
N ALA A 73 -5.78 -17.58 -29.60
CA ALA A 73 -6.64 -16.48 -29.22
C ALA A 73 -5.86 -15.56 -28.26
N ASP A 74 -5.64 -14.33 -28.71
CA ASP A 74 -4.92 -13.29 -28.00
C ASP A 74 -5.68 -12.93 -26.71
N PRO A 75 -5.13 -13.23 -25.51
CA PRO A 75 -5.82 -12.97 -24.23
C PRO A 75 -6.05 -11.48 -23.98
N GLN A 76 -5.40 -10.60 -24.75
CA GLN A 76 -5.57 -9.16 -24.65
C GLN A 76 -6.86 -8.67 -25.34
N ALA A 77 -7.35 -9.38 -26.36
CA ALA A 77 -8.60 -9.03 -27.06
C ALA A 77 -9.85 -9.37 -26.23
N GLU A 78 -9.82 -10.45 -25.44
CA GLU A 78 -10.93 -10.85 -24.55
C GLU A 78 -11.08 -9.86 -23.36
N ALA A 79 -9.97 -9.34 -22.84
CA ALA A 79 -9.98 -8.34 -21.77
C ALA A 79 -10.61 -7.01 -22.22
N ALA A 80 -10.42 -6.61 -23.48
CA ALA A 80 -11.00 -5.38 -24.04
C ALA A 80 -12.52 -5.49 -24.24
N GLN A 81 -13.05 -6.67 -24.55
CA GLN A 81 -14.50 -6.87 -24.71
C GLN A 81 -15.27 -6.85 -23.38
N ARG A 82 -14.65 -7.31 -22.27
CA ARG A 82 -15.27 -7.24 -20.93
C ARG A 82 -15.50 -5.82 -20.41
N ARG A 83 -14.87 -4.80 -20.99
CA ARG A 83 -15.05 -3.40 -20.58
C ARG A 83 -16.30 -2.72 -21.14
N ARG A 84 -17.05 -3.36 -22.06
CA ARG A 84 -18.19 -2.70 -22.73
C ARG A 84 -19.57 -3.01 -22.15
N THR A 85 -19.70 -3.86 -21.11
CA THR A 85 -21.02 -4.32 -20.62
C THR A 85 -21.52 -3.66 -19.33
N TYR A 86 -20.82 -2.66 -18.78
CA TYR A 86 -21.20 -2.03 -17.51
C TYR A 86 -22.20 -0.87 -17.60
N ASN A 87 -22.74 -0.55 -18.78
CA ASN A 87 -23.72 0.53 -18.92
C ASN A 87 -25.16 0.04 -19.07
N THR A 88 -25.53 -1.00 -18.31
CA THR A 88 -26.92 -1.42 -18.16
C THR A 88 -27.46 -0.78 -16.87
N PRO A 89 -28.28 0.29 -16.95
CA PRO A 89 -28.89 0.87 -15.76
C PRO A 89 -29.79 -0.18 -15.10
N SER A 90 -29.39 -0.61 -13.89
CA SER A 90 -30.16 -1.55 -13.08
C SER A 90 -31.41 -0.83 -12.56
N ALA A 91 -32.54 -1.08 -13.20
CA ALA A 91 -33.86 -0.57 -12.82
C ALA A 91 -34.43 -1.20 -11.52
N LYS A 92 -33.59 -1.78 -10.65
CA LYS A 92 -34.05 -2.58 -9.50
C LYS A 92 -34.21 -1.79 -8.20
N TYR A 93 -33.75 -0.54 -8.14
CA TYR A 93 -34.05 0.35 -7.02
C TYR A 93 -35.19 1.26 -7.45
N GLY A 94 -36.42 0.85 -7.12
CA GLY A 94 -37.62 1.69 -7.21
C GLY A 94 -37.54 2.83 -6.22
N ILE A 95 -36.67 3.80 -6.49
CA ILE A 95 -36.70 5.10 -5.86
C ILE A 95 -37.82 5.85 -6.59
N SER A 96 -39.01 5.85 -5.99
CA SER A 96 -40.09 6.72 -6.42
C SER A 96 -39.57 8.16 -6.44
N PRO A 97 -39.77 8.92 -7.53
CA PRO A 97 -39.50 10.35 -7.54
C PRO A 97 -40.52 11.03 -6.62
N THR A 98 -40.20 11.09 -5.33
CA THR A 98 -40.88 12.00 -4.40
C THR A 98 -40.59 13.42 -4.85
N ALA A 99 -41.67 14.19 -4.93
CA ALA A 99 -41.75 15.53 -5.48
C ALA A 99 -40.58 16.44 -5.07
N GLU A 100 -40.19 17.28 -6.03
CA GLU A 100 -39.22 18.37 -5.90
C GLU A 100 -39.50 19.23 -4.66
N GLU A 101 -38.82 18.94 -3.56
CA GLU A 101 -38.52 19.94 -2.55
C GLU A 101 -37.20 20.59 -3.00
N PRO A 102 -37.18 21.91 -3.31
CA PRO A 102 -35.98 22.60 -3.76
C PRO A 102 -34.87 22.39 -2.73
N PHE A 103 -33.80 21.70 -3.14
CA PHE A 103 -32.63 21.50 -2.31
C PHE A 103 -32.01 22.87 -2.02
N ASP A 104 -32.23 23.38 -0.81
CA ASP A 104 -31.59 24.60 -0.32
C ASP A 104 -30.19 24.23 0.18
N PRO A 105 -29.12 24.59 -0.57
CA PRO A 105 -27.74 24.29 -0.18
C PRO A 105 -27.30 25.03 1.11
N TYR A 106 -28.12 25.92 1.66
CA TYR A 106 -27.85 26.66 2.89
C TYR A 106 -28.65 26.19 4.11
N SER A 107 -29.50 25.18 3.97
CA SER A 107 -30.26 24.60 5.09
C SER A 107 -29.37 23.93 6.15
N PHE A 108 -28.13 23.56 5.79
CA PHE A 108 -27.16 22.96 6.70
C PHE A 108 -26.14 23.97 7.26
N ASN A 109 -26.54 25.23 7.42
CA ASN A 109 -25.70 26.22 8.08
C ASN A 109 -25.88 26.11 9.62
N PRO A 110 -24.88 25.62 10.38
CA PRO A 110 -24.98 25.47 11.85
C PRO A 110 -25.07 26.82 12.59
N PHE A 111 -25.00 27.94 11.87
CA PHE A 111 -25.12 29.29 12.38
C PHE A 111 -26.48 29.96 12.11
N SER A 112 -27.47 29.22 11.56
CA SER A 112 -28.81 29.77 11.38
C SER A 112 -29.46 30.07 12.73
N THR A 113 -29.51 31.36 13.04
CA THR A 113 -29.89 31.99 14.31
C THR A 113 -31.38 31.90 14.68
N SER A 114 -32.17 31.02 14.07
CA SER A 114 -33.59 30.86 14.35
C SER A 114 -33.86 29.69 15.29
N ASN A 115 -33.28 29.75 16.50
CA ASN A 115 -33.82 28.99 17.63
C ASN A 115 -34.66 29.96 18.47
N PRO A 116 -35.97 29.73 18.63
CA PRO A 116 -36.79 30.55 19.51
C PRO A 116 -36.26 30.43 20.94
N VAL A 117 -35.88 31.57 21.50
CA VAL A 117 -35.49 31.76 22.89
C VAL A 117 -36.67 31.34 23.78
N LEU A 118 -36.62 30.13 24.32
CA LEU A 118 -37.51 29.68 25.39
C LEU A 118 -36.92 30.11 26.73
N SER A 119 -37.37 31.26 27.21
CA SER A 119 -37.08 31.80 28.54
C SER A 119 -37.75 30.95 29.62
N HIS A 120 -37.03 29.98 30.20
CA HIS A 120 -37.42 29.36 31.47
C HIS A 120 -36.21 29.26 32.40
N PRO A 121 -36.20 29.96 33.56
CA PRO A 121 -35.21 29.74 34.61
C PRO A 121 -35.56 28.45 35.35
N ALA A 122 -34.91 27.35 34.98
CA ALA A 122 -34.97 26.10 35.73
C ALA A 122 -34.03 26.15 36.96
N PRO A 123 -34.43 25.54 38.10
CA PRO A 123 -33.65 25.52 39.33
C PRO A 123 -32.31 24.79 39.11
N THR A 124 -31.22 25.44 39.54
CA THR A 124 -29.86 24.92 39.51
C THR A 124 -29.76 23.60 40.28
N PRO A 125 -29.52 22.45 39.61
CA PRO A 125 -29.17 21.22 40.30
C PRO A 125 -27.72 21.31 40.80
N SER A 126 -27.52 20.99 42.07
CA SER A 126 -26.22 20.89 42.72
C SER A 126 -25.26 20.01 41.91
N PRO A 127 -23.98 20.39 41.74
CA PRO A 127 -23.03 19.61 40.95
C PRO A 127 -22.90 18.20 41.54
N PRO A 128 -23.14 17.13 40.76
CA PRO A 128 -22.99 15.77 41.23
C PRO A 128 -21.55 15.54 41.65
N LYS A 129 -21.39 15.03 42.88
CA LYS A 129 -20.12 14.63 43.49
C LYS A 129 -19.33 13.78 42.48
N PRO A 130 -18.05 14.10 42.18
CA PRO A 130 -17.28 13.39 41.15
C PRO A 130 -17.20 11.92 41.53
N SER A 131 -17.93 11.10 40.77
CA SER A 131 -17.84 9.65 40.84
C SER A 131 -16.37 9.27 40.62
N PRO A 132 -15.78 8.37 41.43
CA PRO A 132 -14.40 7.94 41.26
C PRO A 132 -14.24 7.44 39.83
N SER A 133 -13.49 8.19 39.04
CA SER A 133 -13.27 7.90 37.62
C SER A 133 -12.69 6.49 37.52
N PRO A 134 -13.35 5.56 36.83
CA PRO A 134 -12.84 4.20 36.69
C PRO A 134 -11.46 4.29 36.06
N ASN A 135 -10.46 3.68 36.71
CA ASN A 135 -9.07 3.67 36.26
C ASN A 135 -9.01 3.55 34.74
N PRO A 136 -8.42 4.53 34.03
CA PRO A 136 -8.43 4.54 32.58
C PRO A 136 -7.74 3.25 32.11
N LYS A 137 -8.52 2.37 31.47
CA LYS A 137 -7.98 1.18 30.85
C LYS A 137 -6.89 1.64 29.87
N PRO A 138 -5.73 0.96 29.82
CA PRO A 138 -4.67 1.32 28.88
C PRO A 138 -5.30 1.39 27.49
N ARG A 139 -5.20 2.57 26.87
CA ARG A 139 -5.82 2.85 25.58
C ARG A 139 -5.28 1.85 24.55
N ASP A 140 -6.17 1.12 23.90
CA ASP A 140 -5.76 0.18 22.85
C ASP A 140 -5.19 0.95 21.66
N LEU A 141 -3.86 1.04 21.58
CA LEU A 141 -3.11 1.71 20.51
C LEU A 141 -3.40 1.10 19.14
N ALA A 142 -3.85 -0.16 19.13
CA ALA A 142 -4.15 -0.89 17.92
C ALA A 142 -5.47 -0.44 17.27
N SER A 143 -6.35 0.24 18.03
CA SER A 143 -7.63 0.78 17.53
C SER A 143 -7.53 2.20 16.96
N LEU A 144 -6.35 2.83 17.08
CA LEU A 144 -6.17 4.23 16.68
C LEU A 144 -6.30 4.40 15.17
N SER A 145 -6.92 5.51 14.76
CA SER A 145 -6.87 5.91 13.36
C SER A 145 -5.44 6.30 12.98
N PHE A 146 -5.13 6.26 11.70
CA PHE A 146 -3.80 6.65 11.23
C PHE A 146 -3.46 8.11 11.58
N ALA A 147 -4.44 9.01 11.53
CA ALA A 147 -4.27 10.41 11.93
C ALA A 147 -3.93 10.55 13.42
N ASP A 148 -4.62 9.79 14.28
CA ASP A 148 -4.36 9.77 15.73
C ASP A 148 -3.01 9.13 16.08
N ALA A 149 -2.50 8.26 15.21
CA ALA A 149 -1.21 7.61 15.38
C ALA A 149 -0.03 8.54 15.08
N LEU A 150 -0.21 9.60 14.28
CA LEU A 150 0.88 10.47 13.82
C LEU A 150 1.73 11.09 14.95
N PRO A 151 1.14 11.67 16.01
CA PRO A 151 1.93 12.23 17.10
C PRO A 151 2.74 11.14 17.83
N ILE A 152 2.16 9.94 17.98
CA ILE A 152 2.83 8.80 18.60
C ILE A 152 3.99 8.33 17.70
N LEU A 153 3.79 8.25 16.39
CA LEU A 153 4.84 7.88 15.45
C LEU A 153 6.01 8.87 15.46
N SER A 154 5.73 10.17 15.58
CA SER A 154 6.75 11.19 15.81
C SER A 154 7.57 10.88 17.07
N THR A 155 6.93 10.56 18.20
CA THR A 155 7.68 10.18 19.41
C THR A 155 8.49 8.89 19.24
N LEU A 156 7.91 7.86 18.60
CA LEU A 156 8.57 6.58 18.36
C LEU A 156 9.76 6.69 17.40
N SER A 157 9.74 7.67 16.49
CA SER A 157 10.87 7.94 15.59
C SER A 157 12.14 8.35 16.33
N THR A 158 12.01 8.94 17.52
CA THR A 158 13.15 9.33 18.36
C THR A 158 13.70 8.16 19.19
N ASP A 159 12.96 7.05 19.28
CA ASP A 159 13.38 5.87 20.04
C ASP A 159 14.35 4.98 19.25
N LYS A 160 15.64 5.20 19.48
CA LYS A 160 16.73 4.42 18.88
C LYS A 160 16.64 2.92 19.14
N SER A 161 16.03 2.51 20.26
CA SER A 161 15.90 1.09 20.61
C SER A 161 14.89 0.38 19.71
N LEU A 162 13.76 1.04 19.43
CA LEU A 162 12.77 0.60 18.45
C LEU A 162 13.38 0.54 17.06
N LEU A 163 14.07 1.60 16.62
CA LEU A 163 14.68 1.63 15.29
C LEU A 163 15.70 0.49 15.10
N ARG A 164 16.53 0.20 16.11
CA ARG A 164 17.43 -0.97 16.08
C ARG A 164 16.64 -2.28 15.95
N ARG A 165 15.54 -2.44 16.68
CA ARG A 165 14.69 -3.63 16.57
C ARG A 165 14.08 -3.77 15.18
N LEU A 166 13.60 -2.68 14.58
CA LEU A 166 13.10 -2.66 13.20
C LEU A 166 14.18 -3.08 12.18
N ARG A 167 15.44 -2.63 12.34
CA ARG A 167 16.56 -3.10 11.50
C ARG A 167 16.78 -4.60 11.61
N THR A 168 16.71 -5.14 12.83
CA THR A 168 16.81 -6.58 13.07
C THR A 168 15.67 -7.34 12.38
N LEU A 169 14.42 -6.89 12.53
CA LEU A 169 13.27 -7.52 11.88
C LEU A 169 13.36 -7.49 10.34
N ARG A 170 13.83 -6.38 9.77
CA ARG A 170 14.08 -6.23 8.31
C ARG A 170 15.16 -7.19 7.82
N THR A 171 16.25 -7.32 8.59
CA THR A 171 17.34 -8.26 8.27
C THR A 171 16.86 -9.69 8.31
N GLN A 172 16.11 -10.08 9.35
CA GLN A 172 15.51 -11.41 9.48
C GLN A 172 14.58 -11.74 8.31
N GLN A 173 13.76 -10.78 7.87
CA GLN A 173 12.91 -10.94 6.70
C GLN A 173 13.75 -11.20 5.44
N HIS A 174 14.75 -10.36 5.18
CA HIS A 174 15.61 -10.48 4.00
C HIS A 174 16.38 -11.80 3.98
N ASP A 175 16.86 -12.26 5.13
CA ASP A 175 17.57 -13.53 5.24
C ASP A 175 16.62 -14.72 4.98
N LEU A 176 15.38 -14.64 5.46
CA LEU A 176 14.34 -15.62 5.17
C LEU A 176 14.00 -15.63 3.67
N GLU A 177 13.81 -14.47 3.03
CA GLU A 177 13.58 -14.37 1.58
C GLU A 177 14.72 -15.02 0.78
N LYS A 178 15.97 -14.67 1.11
CA LYS A 178 17.15 -15.25 0.47
C LYS A 178 17.24 -16.76 0.67
N ARG A 179 16.87 -17.26 1.84
CA ARG A 179 16.87 -18.70 2.13
C ARG A 179 15.80 -19.41 1.31
N LEU A 180 14.57 -18.93 1.36
CA LEU A 180 13.43 -19.47 0.61
C LEU A 180 13.69 -19.46 -0.91
N ALA A 181 14.23 -18.36 -1.44
CA ALA A 181 14.60 -18.27 -2.85
C ALA A 181 15.68 -19.28 -3.25
N ARG A 182 16.68 -19.51 -2.38
CA ARG A 182 17.72 -20.53 -2.61
C ARG A 182 17.13 -21.94 -2.60
N GLU A 183 16.31 -22.27 -1.62
CA GLU A 183 15.63 -23.57 -1.51
C GLU A 183 14.76 -23.85 -2.74
N TYR A 184 13.99 -22.87 -3.21
CA TYR A 184 13.16 -23.00 -4.39
C TYR A 184 13.98 -23.20 -5.67
N ARG A 185 15.07 -22.46 -5.84
CA ARG A 185 16.00 -22.64 -6.97
C ARG A 185 16.63 -24.03 -6.98
N GLN A 186 17.04 -24.54 -5.81
CA GLN A 186 17.60 -25.89 -5.68
C GLN A 186 16.57 -26.95 -6.07
N PHE A 187 15.35 -26.83 -5.56
CA PHE A 187 14.25 -27.72 -5.93
C PHE A 187 13.97 -27.69 -7.43
N ALA A 188 13.84 -26.50 -8.04
CA ALA A 188 13.60 -26.35 -9.46
C ALA A 188 14.71 -27.00 -10.32
N ALA A 189 15.98 -26.89 -9.91
CA ALA A 189 17.11 -27.51 -10.61
C ALA A 189 17.09 -29.05 -10.56
N THR A 190 16.53 -29.66 -9.50
CA THR A 190 16.46 -31.12 -9.35
C THR A 190 15.10 -31.72 -9.70
N ALA A 191 14.05 -30.92 -9.81
CA ALA A 191 12.67 -31.35 -9.98
C ALA A 191 12.47 -32.20 -11.24
N ASP A 192 13.17 -31.86 -12.33
CA ASP A 192 13.05 -32.57 -13.60
C ASP A 192 13.58 -34.01 -13.53
N LYS A 193 14.66 -34.21 -12.75
CA LYS A 193 15.29 -35.52 -12.54
C LYS A 193 14.52 -36.35 -11.52
N GLN A 194 14.08 -35.73 -10.42
CA GLN A 194 13.38 -36.41 -9.33
C GLN A 194 11.94 -36.79 -9.67
N TYR A 195 11.26 -35.97 -10.48
CA TYR A 195 9.87 -36.18 -10.85
C TYR A 195 9.73 -36.18 -12.38
N PRO A 196 9.98 -37.32 -13.05
CA PRO A 196 9.82 -37.42 -14.50
C PRO A 196 8.38 -37.14 -14.97
N ASN A 197 7.38 -37.50 -14.15
CA ASN A 197 5.98 -37.23 -14.48
C ASN A 197 5.61 -35.75 -14.22
N PRO A 198 5.16 -35.00 -15.24
CA PRO A 198 4.87 -33.58 -15.11
C PRO A 198 3.73 -33.26 -14.14
N LYS A 199 2.75 -34.16 -13.95
CA LYS A 199 1.65 -33.95 -13.01
C LYS A 199 2.15 -33.98 -11.56
N VAL A 200 2.94 -34.99 -11.22
CA VAL A 200 3.54 -35.14 -9.89
C VAL A 200 4.51 -33.99 -9.61
N ARG A 201 5.29 -33.55 -10.60
CA ARG A 201 6.18 -32.39 -10.48
C ARG A 201 5.42 -31.12 -10.10
N ARG A 202 4.31 -30.82 -10.79
CA ARG A 202 3.46 -29.65 -10.50
C ARG A 202 2.88 -29.70 -9.08
N GLU A 203 2.43 -30.87 -8.64
CA GLU A 203 1.87 -31.03 -7.29
C GLU A 203 2.94 -30.79 -6.20
N GLN A 204 4.16 -31.32 -6.39
CA GLN A 204 5.26 -31.09 -5.45
C GLN A 204 5.71 -29.63 -5.42
N ASP A 205 5.74 -28.98 -6.60
CA ASP A 205 6.03 -27.56 -6.71
C ASP A 205 4.98 -26.70 -5.99
N GLU A 206 3.69 -27.01 -6.16
CA GLU A 206 2.61 -26.30 -5.47
C GLU A 206 2.68 -26.50 -3.95
N LYS A 207 2.94 -27.74 -3.51
CA LYS A 207 3.13 -28.07 -2.09
C LYS A 207 4.27 -27.25 -1.48
N ARG A 208 5.41 -27.16 -2.17
CA ARG A 208 6.55 -26.34 -1.74
C ARG A 208 6.20 -24.86 -1.69
N ARG A 209 5.52 -24.32 -2.72
CA ARG A 209 5.07 -22.92 -2.71
C ARG A 209 4.15 -22.61 -1.53
N ARG A 210 3.21 -23.50 -1.20
CA ARG A 210 2.35 -23.38 -0.01
C ARG A 210 3.16 -23.38 1.29
N GLU A 211 4.17 -24.24 1.40
CA GLU A 211 5.06 -24.28 2.57
C GLU A 211 5.89 -23.00 2.72
N MET A 212 6.44 -22.48 1.63
CA MET A 212 7.19 -21.21 1.63
C MET A 212 6.28 -20.03 2.05
N LEU A 213 5.06 -19.96 1.52
CA LEU A 213 4.07 -18.97 1.93
C LEU A 213 3.71 -19.10 3.42
N ARG A 214 3.60 -20.33 3.94
CA ARG A 214 3.38 -20.53 5.39
C ARG A 214 4.53 -19.98 6.22
N GLN A 215 5.79 -20.27 5.84
CA GLN A 215 6.96 -19.74 6.55
C GLN A 215 7.03 -18.21 6.49
N TRP A 216 6.66 -17.63 5.36
CA TRP A 216 6.54 -16.18 5.19
C TRP A 216 5.48 -15.59 6.12
N ASP A 217 4.27 -16.17 6.14
CA ASP A 217 3.18 -15.73 7.01
C ASP A 217 3.57 -15.84 8.50
N GLU A 218 4.27 -16.91 8.90
CA GLU A 218 4.80 -17.07 10.25
C GLU A 218 5.82 -15.98 10.61
N CYS A 219 6.67 -15.58 9.67
CA CYS A 219 7.62 -14.48 9.86
C CYS A 219 6.89 -13.14 10.05
N VAL A 220 5.91 -12.84 9.19
CA VAL A 220 5.10 -11.62 9.29
C VAL A 220 4.31 -11.58 10.60
N ALA A 221 3.74 -12.70 11.03
CA ALA A 221 3.01 -12.77 12.30
C ALA A 221 3.92 -12.45 13.51
N LYS A 222 5.14 -13.01 13.53
CA LYS A 222 6.15 -12.70 14.57
C LYS A 222 6.58 -11.23 14.54
N GLN A 223 6.74 -10.65 13.34
CA GLN A 223 7.03 -9.23 13.21
C GLN A 223 5.89 -8.37 13.76
N GLN A 224 4.64 -8.69 13.43
CA GLN A 224 3.45 -7.99 13.97
C GLN A 224 3.38 -8.08 15.49
N GLU A 225 3.67 -9.25 16.08
CA GLU A 225 3.72 -9.45 17.52
C GLU A 225 4.81 -8.59 18.18
N GLU A 226 6.02 -8.57 17.61
CA GLU A 226 7.13 -7.75 18.14
C GLU A 226 6.84 -6.25 18.02
N LEU A 227 6.20 -5.80 16.94
CA LEU A 227 5.77 -4.41 16.76
C LEU A 227 4.67 -4.01 17.73
N GLN A 228 3.69 -4.90 17.94
CA GLN A 228 2.64 -4.71 18.93
C GLN A 228 3.24 -4.63 20.34
N ARG A 229 4.20 -5.50 20.65
CA ARG A 229 4.94 -5.51 21.91
C ARG A 229 5.77 -4.23 22.11
N ALA A 230 6.26 -3.64 21.03
CA ALA A 230 6.96 -2.37 21.06
C ALA A 230 6.02 -1.14 21.12
N GLY A 231 4.70 -1.36 21.17
CA GLY A 231 3.72 -0.28 21.30
C GLY A 231 3.49 0.51 20.02
N VAL A 232 3.79 -0.05 18.84
CA VAL A 232 3.56 0.64 17.57
C VAL A 232 2.04 0.75 17.31
N PRO A 233 1.50 1.97 17.14
CA PRO A 233 0.07 2.18 16.96
C PRO A 233 -0.44 1.60 15.63
N GLY A 234 -1.68 1.12 15.62
CA GLY A 234 -2.31 0.51 14.44
C GLY A 234 -1.75 -0.86 14.04
N VAL A 235 -0.88 -1.47 14.84
CA VAL A 235 -0.40 -2.84 14.60
C VAL A 235 -1.26 -3.84 15.38
N ARG A 236 -1.85 -4.76 14.63
CA ARG A 236 -2.66 -5.88 15.12
C ARG A 236 -2.20 -7.16 14.45
N VAL A 237 -2.01 -8.22 15.22
CA VAL A 237 -1.81 -9.56 14.67
C VAL A 237 -3.13 -9.99 14.02
N GLY A 238 -3.14 -10.06 12.69
CA GLY A 238 -4.38 -10.30 11.95
C GLY A 238 -4.18 -10.42 10.45
N LYS A 239 -5.17 -11.03 9.79
CA LYS A 239 -5.20 -11.24 8.33
C LYS A 239 -6.13 -10.27 7.60
N ASP A 240 -6.72 -9.31 8.31
CA ASP A 240 -7.62 -8.35 7.67
C ASP A 240 -6.85 -7.41 6.74
N ARG A 241 -7.22 -7.43 5.46
CA ARG A 241 -6.58 -6.63 4.43
C ARG A 241 -6.58 -5.13 4.77
N ARG A 242 -7.71 -4.61 5.27
CA ARG A 242 -7.83 -3.18 5.62
C ARG A 242 -6.84 -2.78 6.71
N GLU A 243 -6.64 -3.66 7.69
CA GLU A 243 -5.71 -3.43 8.78
C GLU A 243 -4.26 -3.56 8.31
N THR A 244 -3.95 -4.55 7.45
CA THR A 244 -2.60 -4.67 6.86
C THR A 244 -2.23 -3.46 6.01
N ASP A 245 -3.19 -2.82 5.34
CA ASP A 245 -2.95 -1.59 4.58
C ASP A 245 -2.59 -0.41 5.49
N LYS A 246 -3.24 -0.29 6.67
CA LYS A 246 -2.85 0.72 7.66
C LYS A 246 -1.46 0.45 8.23
N GLN A 247 -1.18 -0.81 8.58
CA GLN A 247 0.13 -1.23 9.08
C GLN A 247 1.23 -0.91 8.06
N ARG A 248 0.99 -1.17 6.76
CA ARG A 248 1.90 -0.80 5.68
C ARG A 248 2.20 0.70 5.66
N LYS A 249 1.19 1.56 5.85
CA LYS A 249 1.38 3.01 5.90
C LYS A 249 2.23 3.42 7.11
N VAL A 250 1.88 2.93 8.30
CA VAL A 250 2.63 3.19 9.54
C VAL A 250 4.08 2.75 9.41
N LEU A 251 4.31 1.52 8.92
CA LEU A 251 5.65 0.98 8.70
C LEU A 251 6.40 1.74 7.62
N GLY A 252 5.73 2.17 6.55
CA GLY A 252 6.34 3.00 5.51
C GLY A 252 6.93 4.30 6.07
N VAL A 253 6.19 4.96 6.97
CA VAL A 253 6.68 6.16 7.66
C VAL A 253 7.88 5.83 8.56
N LEU A 254 7.80 4.75 9.35
CA LEU A 254 8.91 4.33 10.22
C LEU A 254 10.18 3.96 9.42
N VAL A 255 10.02 3.28 8.29
CA VAL A 255 11.14 2.88 7.42
C VAL A 255 11.79 4.10 6.76
N GLU A 256 11.02 5.04 6.21
CA GLU A 256 11.56 6.28 5.66
C GLU A 256 12.31 7.06 6.76
N MET A 257 11.79 7.07 7.99
CA MET A 257 12.46 7.72 9.10
C MET A 257 13.79 7.07 9.49
N MET A 258 13.89 5.74 9.38
CA MET A 258 15.12 4.98 9.63
C MET A 258 16.20 5.21 8.59
N ASP A 259 15.80 5.32 7.32
CA ASP A 259 16.72 5.46 6.20
C ASP A 259 17.39 6.86 6.18
N ASP A 260 16.70 7.94 6.59
CA ASP A 260 17.36 9.27 6.65
C ASP A 260 18.38 9.40 7.80
N GLU A 261 18.21 8.68 8.92
CA GLU A 261 19.23 8.68 10.00
C GLU A 261 20.56 8.09 9.51
N GLU A 262 20.52 7.19 8.54
CA GLU A 262 21.72 6.59 7.94
C GLU A 262 22.40 7.52 6.94
N GLY A 263 21.64 8.43 6.31
CA GLY A 263 22.14 9.41 5.34
C GLY A 263 22.78 10.65 5.97
N GLY A 264 22.32 11.08 7.15
CA GLY A 264 22.75 12.35 7.78
C GLY A 264 24.09 12.33 8.53
N GLY A 265 24.77 11.17 8.62
CA GLY A 265 26.01 10.99 9.39
C GLY A 265 27.31 10.98 8.57
N LYS A 266 27.27 11.42 7.30
CA LYS A 266 28.46 11.54 6.42
C LYS A 266 28.82 13.01 6.16
#